data_AF-A0A7C3MF36-F1
#
_entry.id   AF-A0A7C3MF36-F1
#
_cell.length_a   1.000
_cell.length_b   1.000
_cell.length_c   1.000
_cell.angle_alpha   90.00
_cell.angle_beta   90.00
_cell.angle_gamma   90.00
#
_symmetry.space_group_name_H-M   'P 1'
#
loop_
_entity.id
_entity.type
_entity.pdbx_description
1 polymer ?
#
loop_
_entity_poly.entity_id
_entity_poly.type
_entity_poly.pdbx_seq_one_letter_code
_entity_poly.pdbx_strand_id
1 'polypeptide(L)'
;SAALPEVIEMLNAEIATHQRTQPAVALEAIFIRDDLRAAAGLPPAEGELTAEAIWAQDVKFAQVMEQVPATKHRRALESFKAANPDKWADILLGAINSVSPRLCREFAQVLIAEGKLDQLKETLRRLINQHMASSELLLWLAKDRSDAFADIVGPEMFRAMLSAMEDDLFSNRRGNRLRDYLVADADLMADLIGSADLEIVTDLTRALQLSPCFDDERDRRSLLGRILKICPAIQPIVSGEQVKQDNALLVSWESLERRKKEYQELVHKKIPENSKEIAIARSYGDLAENHEYKAAKEMQKLLLQRKAELELELSRARGTDFSDATGETVSPGTIVQITELDTGHTETFAILGAWDSDPERGVVSYLSPIAQALMGHKPGDELVLELEHGQKRYRIETIKPWNQAQTAPVPEPAQPVQQTELPETEHHTQTTPHDVTGQLPQPVPASDSTESKSPQPD
;
A
#
# COMPACT_ATOMS: atom_id res chain seq x y z
N SER A 1 -20.88 5.76 66.19
CA SER A 1 -21.79 6.05 65.05
C SER A 1 -21.89 7.54 64.72
N ALA A 2 -21.63 8.49 65.64
CA ALA A 2 -21.88 9.92 65.40
C ALA A 2 -21.10 10.58 64.23
N ALA A 3 -19.87 10.13 63.93
CA ALA A 3 -19.04 10.74 62.88
C ALA A 3 -19.42 10.33 61.43
N LEU A 4 -20.24 9.29 61.24
CA LEU A 4 -20.51 8.78 59.89
C LEU A 4 -21.42 9.69 59.05
N PRO A 5 -22.52 10.26 59.59
CA PRO A 5 -23.30 11.26 58.85
C PRO A 5 -22.46 12.49 58.48
N GLU A 6 -21.58 12.94 59.36
CA GLU A 6 -20.66 14.07 59.11
C GLU A 6 -19.74 13.80 57.92
N VAL A 7 -19.16 12.59 57.82
CA VAL A 7 -18.35 12.17 56.67
C VAL A 7 -19.19 12.09 55.38
N ILE A 8 -20.44 11.63 55.45
CA ILE A 8 -21.34 11.58 54.28
C ILE A 8 -21.68 13.00 53.78
N GLU A 9 -21.95 13.94 54.68
CA GLU A 9 -22.20 15.34 54.32
C GLU A 9 -20.95 16.02 53.72
N MET A 10 -19.76 15.77 54.28
CA MET A 10 -18.50 16.23 53.67
C MET A 10 -18.33 15.68 52.25
N LEU A 11 -18.56 14.39 52.03
CA LEU A 11 -18.49 13.79 50.70
C LEU A 11 -19.53 14.41 49.74
N ASN A 12 -20.76 14.67 50.18
CA ASN A 12 -21.77 15.33 49.36
C ASN A 12 -21.33 16.75 48.90
N ALA A 13 -20.70 17.53 49.77
CA ALA A 13 -20.17 18.85 49.42
C ALA A 13 -19.00 18.78 48.40
N GLU A 14 -18.08 17.84 48.58
CA GLU A 14 -16.96 17.61 47.64
C GLU A 14 -17.44 17.11 46.27
N ILE A 15 -18.39 16.16 46.23
CA ILE A 15 -19.01 15.66 45.00
C ILE A 15 -19.65 16.82 44.22
N ALA A 16 -20.42 17.68 44.90
CA ALA A 16 -21.08 18.83 44.28
C ALA A 16 -20.08 19.87 43.72
N THR A 17 -18.92 20.01 44.36
CA THR A 17 -17.84 20.90 43.93
C THR A 17 -17.08 20.35 42.71
N HIS A 18 -16.83 19.04 42.68
CA HIS A 18 -15.97 18.40 41.69
C HIS A 18 -16.69 17.83 40.45
N GLN A 19 -18.01 17.59 40.49
CA GLN A 19 -18.79 16.93 39.43
C GLN A 19 -18.48 17.37 37.98
N ARG A 20 -18.26 18.68 37.74
CA ARG A 20 -18.02 19.23 36.39
C ARG A 20 -16.55 19.29 35.98
N THR A 21 -15.65 19.45 36.95
CA THR A 21 -14.23 19.74 36.70
C THR A 21 -13.35 18.51 36.86
N GLN A 22 -13.75 17.57 37.74
CA GLN A 22 -13.05 16.33 38.05
C GLN A 22 -14.08 15.18 38.21
N PRO A 23 -14.82 14.82 37.14
CA PRO A 23 -15.87 13.80 37.21
C PRO A 23 -15.39 12.43 37.72
N ALA A 24 -14.13 12.05 37.48
CA ALA A 24 -13.55 10.81 38.02
C ALA A 24 -13.44 10.83 39.56
N VAL A 25 -13.02 11.97 40.14
CA VAL A 25 -12.95 12.16 41.60
C VAL A 25 -14.34 12.21 42.21
N ALA A 26 -15.30 12.86 41.54
CA ALA A 26 -16.70 12.86 41.96
C ALA A 26 -17.30 11.44 41.96
N LEU A 27 -17.03 10.62 40.94
CA LEU A 27 -17.45 9.21 40.88
C LEU A 27 -16.83 8.37 42.01
N GLU A 28 -15.54 8.54 42.29
CA GLU A 28 -14.89 7.85 43.41
C GLU A 28 -15.52 8.23 44.75
N ALA A 29 -15.73 9.53 45.00
CA ALA A 29 -16.37 10.03 46.21
C ALA A 29 -17.83 9.53 46.35
N ILE A 30 -18.60 9.49 45.26
CA ILE A 30 -19.93 8.86 45.22
C ILE A 30 -19.83 7.39 45.63
N PHE A 31 -18.91 6.61 45.06
CA PHE A 31 -18.79 5.19 45.40
C PHE A 31 -18.40 4.97 46.86
N ILE A 32 -17.51 5.79 47.42
CA ILE A 32 -17.13 5.74 48.84
C ILE A 32 -18.31 6.10 49.74
N ARG A 33 -19.03 7.20 49.44
CA ARG A 33 -20.22 7.64 50.18
C ARG A 33 -21.30 6.56 50.20
N ASP A 34 -21.56 5.94 49.06
CA ASP A 34 -22.59 4.91 48.91
C ASP A 34 -22.18 3.61 49.64
N ASP A 35 -20.87 3.26 49.66
CA ASP A 35 -20.34 2.13 50.45
C ASP A 35 -20.50 2.36 51.96
N LEU A 36 -20.12 3.56 52.45
CA LEU A 36 -20.25 3.96 53.85
C LEU A 36 -21.72 3.96 54.31
N ARG A 37 -22.62 4.43 53.47
CA ARG A 37 -24.07 4.43 53.68
C ARG A 37 -24.65 3.03 53.78
N ALA A 38 -24.33 2.17 52.81
CA ALA A 38 -24.78 0.78 52.78
C ALA A 38 -24.30 0.01 54.02
N ALA A 39 -23.03 0.19 54.41
CA ALA A 39 -22.46 -0.43 55.60
C ALA A 39 -23.14 -0.01 56.93
N ALA A 40 -23.82 1.14 56.94
CA ALA A 40 -24.56 1.64 58.10
C ALA A 40 -26.09 1.49 58.03
N GLY A 41 -26.62 0.93 56.94
CA GLY A 41 -28.06 0.79 56.72
C GLY A 41 -28.80 2.12 56.60
N LEU A 42 -28.12 3.19 56.19
CA LEU A 42 -28.73 4.51 55.99
C LEU A 42 -29.38 4.58 54.59
N PRO A 43 -30.58 5.18 54.44
CA PRO A 43 -31.15 5.42 53.12
C PRO A 43 -30.39 6.54 52.37
N PRO A 44 -30.49 6.62 51.03
CA PRO A 44 -30.10 7.81 50.28
C PRO A 44 -30.88 9.05 50.72
N ALA A 45 -30.24 10.22 50.68
CA ALA A 45 -30.93 11.48 50.90
C ALA A 45 -31.48 12.05 49.58
N GLU A 46 -32.56 12.82 49.66
CA GLU A 46 -33.22 13.41 48.49
C GLU A 46 -32.36 14.51 47.87
N GLY A 47 -32.21 14.50 46.54
CA GLY A 47 -31.41 15.49 45.80
C GLY A 47 -29.88 15.25 45.78
N GLU A 48 -29.40 14.14 46.35
CA GLU A 48 -27.98 13.79 46.26
C GLU A 48 -27.54 13.46 44.82
N LEU A 49 -26.32 13.89 44.47
CA LEU A 49 -25.70 13.53 43.19
C LEU A 49 -25.38 12.04 43.14
N THR A 50 -25.80 11.38 42.07
CA THR A 50 -25.57 9.96 41.77
C THR A 50 -24.52 9.80 40.67
N ALA A 51 -23.98 8.58 40.50
CA ALA A 51 -23.07 8.29 39.39
C ALA A 51 -23.76 8.52 38.02
N GLU A 52 -25.05 8.20 37.91
CA GLU A 52 -25.89 8.51 36.74
C GLU A 52 -25.93 10.01 36.43
N ALA A 53 -26.05 10.88 37.46
CA ALA A 53 -26.00 12.33 37.28
C ALA A 53 -24.62 12.86 36.84
N ILE A 54 -23.54 12.11 37.06
CA ILE A 54 -22.22 12.41 36.47
C ILE A 54 -22.17 11.95 35.01
N TRP A 55 -22.64 10.74 34.72
CA TRP A 55 -22.62 10.17 33.36
C TRP A 55 -23.60 10.83 32.38
N ALA A 56 -24.66 11.47 32.88
CA ALA A 56 -25.60 12.27 32.09
C ALA A 56 -25.02 13.65 31.65
N GLN A 57 -23.85 14.04 32.16
CA GLN A 57 -23.13 15.23 31.71
C GLN A 57 -22.28 14.93 30.46
N ASP A 58 -21.95 15.95 29.69
CA ASP A 58 -21.08 15.82 28.50
C ASP A 58 -19.60 15.60 28.92
N VAL A 59 -19.32 14.40 29.42
CA VAL A 59 -18.00 13.99 29.93
C VAL A 59 -17.26 13.12 28.91
N LYS A 60 -15.95 13.33 28.79
CA LYS A 60 -15.08 12.52 27.92
C LYS A 60 -14.83 11.15 28.55
N PHE A 61 -15.75 10.20 28.32
CA PHE A 61 -15.77 8.86 28.93
C PHE A 61 -14.38 8.20 29.08
N ALA A 62 -13.59 8.09 28.00
CA ALA A 62 -12.25 7.48 28.04
C ALA A 62 -11.30 8.19 29.04
N GLN A 63 -11.30 9.53 29.05
CA GLN A 63 -10.49 10.33 29.96
C GLN A 63 -10.96 10.19 31.42
N VAL A 64 -12.27 10.06 31.66
CA VAL A 64 -12.80 9.79 33.01
C VAL A 64 -12.34 8.42 33.47
N MET A 65 -12.46 7.38 32.63
CA MET A 65 -12.06 6.02 32.98
C MET A 65 -10.56 5.90 33.30
N GLU A 66 -9.67 6.58 32.56
CA GLU A 66 -8.23 6.62 32.86
C GLU A 66 -7.89 7.30 34.21
N GLN A 67 -8.76 8.20 34.69
CA GLN A 67 -8.57 8.91 35.96
C GLN A 67 -9.21 8.22 37.16
N VAL A 68 -10.19 7.33 36.96
CA VAL A 68 -10.80 6.53 38.03
C VAL A 68 -9.78 5.51 38.54
N PRO A 69 -9.63 5.28 39.85
CA PRO A 69 -8.74 4.26 40.36
C PRO A 69 -9.09 2.87 39.84
N ALA A 70 -8.07 2.07 39.50
CA ALA A 70 -8.25 0.76 38.89
C ALA A 70 -9.05 -0.25 39.73
N THR A 71 -9.13 -0.06 41.05
CA THR A 71 -9.98 -0.84 41.96
C THR A 71 -11.48 -0.54 41.84
N LYS A 72 -11.84 0.58 41.19
CA LYS A 72 -13.22 1.03 40.95
C LYS A 72 -13.62 0.97 39.47
N HIS A 73 -12.73 0.63 38.52
CA HIS A 73 -13.03 0.54 37.08
C HIS A 73 -14.30 -0.27 36.77
N ARG A 74 -14.42 -1.48 37.32
CA ARG A 74 -15.59 -2.34 37.09
C ARG A 74 -16.90 -1.67 37.52
N ARG A 75 -16.93 -1.07 38.71
CA ARG A 75 -18.11 -0.35 39.23
C ARG A 75 -18.41 0.91 38.41
N ALA A 76 -17.38 1.61 37.94
CA ALA A 76 -17.53 2.74 37.03
C ALA A 76 -18.22 2.29 35.73
N LEU A 77 -17.76 1.20 35.11
CA LEU A 77 -18.39 0.60 33.93
C LEU A 77 -19.83 0.14 34.18
N GLU A 78 -20.09 -0.55 35.29
CA GLU A 78 -21.45 -0.97 35.67
C GLU A 78 -22.38 0.24 35.86
N SER A 79 -21.92 1.31 36.51
CA SER A 79 -22.69 2.56 36.68
C SER A 79 -22.88 3.33 35.36
N PHE A 80 -21.88 3.33 34.48
CA PHE A 80 -21.95 3.96 33.16
C PHE A 80 -22.95 3.23 32.25
N LYS A 81 -22.92 1.90 32.26
CA LYS A 81 -23.86 1.03 31.54
C LYS A 81 -25.30 1.27 32.01
N ALA A 82 -25.52 1.36 33.32
CA ALA A 82 -26.83 1.66 33.90
C ALA A 82 -27.36 3.03 33.46
N ALA A 83 -26.50 4.04 33.38
CA ALA A 83 -26.85 5.39 32.92
C ALA A 83 -27.01 5.53 31.39
N ASN A 84 -26.44 4.61 30.61
CA ASN A 84 -26.40 4.68 29.14
C ASN A 84 -26.81 3.35 28.47
N PRO A 85 -27.99 2.77 28.78
CA PRO A 85 -28.35 1.39 28.41
C PRO A 85 -28.32 1.12 26.90
N ASP A 86 -28.65 2.13 26.08
CA ASP A 86 -28.72 2.00 24.61
C ASP A 86 -27.41 2.30 23.89
N LYS A 87 -26.42 2.93 24.56
CA LYS A 87 -25.22 3.50 23.91
C LYS A 87 -23.89 3.04 24.50
N TRP A 88 -23.88 2.39 25.66
CA TRP A 88 -22.66 2.01 26.36
C TRP A 88 -21.72 1.17 25.49
N ALA A 89 -22.26 0.25 24.67
CA ALA A 89 -21.45 -0.66 23.85
C ALA A 89 -20.66 0.11 22.77
N ASP A 90 -21.32 1.00 22.03
CA ASP A 90 -20.69 1.82 20.99
C ASP A 90 -19.66 2.78 21.60
N ILE A 91 -19.93 3.33 22.79
CA ILE A 91 -19.01 4.21 23.49
C ILE A 91 -17.78 3.44 23.99
N LEU A 92 -17.93 2.22 24.53
CA LEU A 92 -16.80 1.36 24.90
C LEU A 92 -15.96 0.98 23.66
N LEU A 93 -16.61 0.58 22.56
CA LEU A 93 -15.94 0.21 21.30
C LEU A 93 -15.21 1.40 20.66
N GLY A 94 -15.80 2.60 20.70
CA GLY A 94 -15.15 3.83 20.24
C GLY A 94 -13.98 4.25 21.14
N ALA A 95 -14.09 4.04 22.45
CA ALA A 95 -13.07 4.42 23.43
C ALA A 95 -11.89 3.43 23.51
N ILE A 96 -12.07 2.14 23.16
CA ILE A 96 -11.09 1.07 23.40
C ILE A 96 -9.70 1.36 22.81
N ASN A 97 -9.62 2.12 21.70
CA ASN A 97 -8.36 2.47 21.06
C ASN A 97 -7.60 3.62 21.75
N SER A 98 -8.20 4.28 22.74
CA SER A 98 -7.69 5.50 23.40
C SER A 98 -7.47 5.33 24.91
N VAL A 99 -7.53 4.09 25.40
CA VAL A 99 -7.31 3.73 26.81
C VAL A 99 -6.15 2.74 26.95
N SER A 100 -5.66 2.62 28.19
CA SER A 100 -4.56 1.76 28.60
C SER A 100 -4.91 0.27 28.53
N PRO A 101 -3.92 -0.64 28.44
CA PRO A 101 -4.14 -2.08 28.29
C PRO A 101 -5.02 -2.71 29.38
N ARG A 102 -5.07 -2.09 30.56
CA ARG A 102 -5.93 -2.52 31.66
C ARG A 102 -7.39 -2.21 31.37
N LEU A 103 -7.69 -1.00 30.89
CA LEU A 103 -9.04 -0.62 30.52
C LEU A 103 -9.51 -1.30 29.23
N CYS A 104 -8.62 -1.57 28.27
CA CYS A 104 -8.93 -2.44 27.13
C CYS A 104 -9.45 -3.81 27.60
N ARG A 105 -8.78 -4.43 28.58
CA ARG A 105 -9.20 -5.69 29.20
C ARG A 105 -10.57 -5.58 29.90
N GLU A 106 -10.78 -4.56 30.74
CA GLU A 106 -12.08 -4.38 31.43
C GLU A 106 -13.22 -4.12 30.43
N PHE A 107 -12.99 -3.30 29.39
CA PHE A 107 -13.98 -3.03 28.33
C PHE A 107 -14.30 -4.30 27.55
N ALA A 108 -13.28 -5.06 27.14
CA ALA A 108 -13.44 -6.33 26.45
C ALA A 108 -14.21 -7.35 27.31
N GLN A 109 -13.90 -7.47 28.61
CA GLN A 109 -14.62 -8.36 29.52
C GLN A 109 -16.11 -7.99 29.65
N VAL A 110 -16.43 -6.69 29.78
CA VAL A 110 -17.83 -6.23 29.81
C VAL A 110 -18.53 -6.50 28.48
N LEU A 111 -17.91 -6.18 27.34
CA LEU A 111 -18.47 -6.45 26.01
C LEU A 111 -18.72 -7.96 25.81
N ILE A 112 -17.79 -8.82 26.19
CA ILE A 112 -17.91 -10.29 26.06
C ILE A 112 -19.02 -10.83 26.96
N ALA A 113 -19.10 -10.40 28.22
CA ALA A 113 -20.14 -10.83 29.17
C ALA A 113 -21.56 -10.47 28.68
N GLU A 114 -21.69 -9.42 27.88
CA GLU A 114 -22.93 -8.91 27.30
C GLU A 114 -23.17 -9.40 25.85
N GLY A 115 -22.42 -10.41 25.39
CA GLY A 115 -22.59 -11.01 24.06
C GLY A 115 -22.15 -10.14 22.88
N LYS A 116 -21.29 -9.15 23.11
CA LYS A 116 -20.79 -8.20 22.09
C LYS A 116 -19.42 -8.59 21.49
N LEU A 117 -19.00 -9.85 21.64
CA LEU A 117 -17.70 -10.34 21.14
C LEU A 117 -17.51 -10.05 19.64
N ASP A 118 -18.49 -10.32 18.78
CA ASP A 118 -18.34 -10.11 17.34
C ASP A 118 -18.18 -8.61 16.98
N GLN A 119 -18.88 -7.72 17.67
CA GLN A 119 -18.76 -6.26 17.49
C GLN A 119 -17.38 -5.75 17.92
N LEU A 120 -16.82 -6.34 18.99
CA LEU A 120 -15.45 -6.09 19.42
C LEU A 120 -14.45 -6.62 18.37
N LYS A 121 -14.61 -7.85 17.90
CA LYS A 121 -13.69 -8.47 16.92
C LYS A 121 -13.68 -7.71 15.60
N GLU A 122 -14.84 -7.27 15.10
CA GLU A 122 -14.93 -6.41 13.91
C GLU A 122 -14.24 -5.05 14.13
N THR A 123 -14.43 -4.44 15.30
CA THR A 123 -13.75 -3.19 15.67
C THR A 123 -12.23 -3.35 15.70
N LEU A 124 -11.73 -4.44 16.29
CA LEU A 124 -10.29 -4.74 16.35
C LEU A 124 -9.71 -5.01 14.95
N ARG A 125 -10.35 -5.86 14.14
CA ARG A 125 -9.97 -6.14 12.75
C ARG A 125 -9.90 -4.87 11.92
N ARG A 126 -10.92 -4.01 12.01
CA ARG A 126 -10.94 -2.72 11.31
C ARG A 126 -9.78 -1.82 11.73
N LEU A 127 -9.50 -1.68 13.03
CA LEU A 127 -8.39 -0.85 13.53
C LEU A 127 -7.02 -1.40 13.12
N ILE A 128 -6.82 -2.72 13.16
CA ILE A 128 -5.56 -3.38 12.80
C ILE A 128 -5.30 -3.27 11.29
N ASN A 129 -6.27 -3.65 10.47
CA ASN A 129 -6.14 -3.68 9.00
C ASN A 129 -6.07 -2.28 8.37
N GLN A 130 -6.55 -1.24 9.07
CA GLN A 130 -6.40 0.16 8.68
C GLN A 130 -5.16 0.84 9.29
N HIS A 131 -4.35 0.10 10.05
CA HIS A 131 -3.18 0.59 10.79
C HIS A 131 -3.51 1.78 11.73
N MET A 132 -4.72 1.79 12.30
CA MET A 132 -5.22 2.79 13.24
C MET A 132 -5.18 2.31 14.71
N ALA A 133 -4.82 1.05 14.96
CA ALA A 133 -4.74 0.48 16.30
C ALA A 133 -3.59 1.11 17.10
N SER A 134 -3.86 1.60 18.31
CA SER A 134 -2.86 2.22 19.16
C SER A 134 -1.92 1.19 19.80
N SER A 135 -0.72 1.64 20.18
CA SER A 135 0.28 0.80 20.84
C SER A 135 -0.23 0.18 22.14
N GLU A 136 -1.08 0.91 22.88
CA GLU A 136 -1.75 0.45 24.11
C GLU A 136 -2.81 -0.64 23.84
N LEU A 137 -3.61 -0.50 22.77
CA LEU A 137 -4.58 -1.51 22.36
C LEU A 137 -3.87 -2.81 21.91
N LEU A 138 -2.85 -2.67 21.07
CA LEU A 138 -2.05 -3.79 20.57
C LEU A 138 -1.28 -4.49 21.70
N LEU A 139 -0.79 -3.74 22.70
CA LEU A 139 -0.13 -4.29 23.89
C LEU A 139 -1.10 -5.07 24.79
N TRP A 140 -2.37 -4.68 24.89
CA TRP A 140 -3.38 -5.51 25.55
C TRP A 140 -3.61 -6.80 24.76
N LEU A 141 -3.89 -6.70 23.46
CA LEU A 141 -4.22 -7.87 22.64
C LEU A 141 -3.06 -8.87 22.58
N ALA A 142 -1.81 -8.39 22.55
CA ALA A 142 -0.61 -9.23 22.60
C ALA A 142 -0.45 -10.00 23.92
N LYS A 143 -1.02 -9.48 25.02
CA LYS A 143 -1.07 -10.10 26.35
C LYS A 143 -2.32 -10.95 26.56
N ASP A 144 -3.32 -10.84 25.70
CA ASP A 144 -4.64 -11.48 25.85
C ASP A 144 -4.88 -12.49 24.73
N ARG A 145 -3.90 -13.39 24.57
CA ARG A 145 -3.85 -14.47 23.55
C ARG A 145 -4.79 -15.63 23.90
N SER A 146 -6.04 -15.29 24.19
CA SER A 146 -7.13 -16.24 24.42
C SER A 146 -7.72 -16.71 23.09
N ASP A 147 -8.31 -17.90 23.08
CA ASP A 147 -8.98 -18.50 21.91
C ASP A 147 -10.03 -17.55 21.27
N ALA A 148 -10.60 -16.63 22.06
CA ALA A 148 -11.56 -15.63 21.59
C ALA A 148 -10.98 -14.66 20.54
N PHE A 149 -9.66 -14.48 20.48
CA PHE A 149 -8.96 -13.54 19.58
C PHE A 149 -7.89 -14.19 18.69
N ALA A 150 -7.77 -15.53 18.70
CA ALA A 150 -6.75 -16.26 17.93
C ALA A 150 -6.82 -16.02 16.40
N ASP A 151 -7.98 -15.64 15.89
CA ASP A 151 -8.24 -15.24 14.48
C ASP A 151 -7.90 -13.77 14.17
N ILE A 152 -7.41 -13.01 15.16
CA ILE A 152 -6.97 -11.61 15.04
C ILE A 152 -5.47 -11.49 15.32
N VAL A 153 -4.94 -12.32 16.22
CA VAL A 153 -3.49 -12.43 16.45
C VAL A 153 -2.85 -13.11 15.24
N GLY A 154 -2.13 -12.31 14.43
CA GLY A 154 -1.57 -12.77 13.16
C GLY A 154 -0.77 -11.70 12.43
N PRO A 155 -0.45 -11.90 11.14
CA PRO A 155 0.47 -11.07 10.37
C PRO A 155 0.15 -9.59 10.36
N GLU A 156 -1.13 -9.23 10.19
CA GLU A 156 -1.56 -7.83 10.14
C GLU A 156 -1.51 -7.16 11.51
N MET A 157 -1.66 -7.92 12.59
CA MET A 157 -1.40 -7.41 13.94
C MET A 157 0.09 -7.10 14.14
N PHE A 158 1.01 -7.92 13.61
CA PHE A 158 2.43 -7.61 13.66
C PHE A 158 2.79 -6.39 12.80
N ARG A 159 2.21 -6.25 11.60
CA ARG A 159 2.36 -5.05 10.77
C ARG A 159 1.83 -3.80 11.49
N ALA A 160 0.63 -3.88 12.08
CA ALA A 160 0.06 -2.79 12.87
C ALA A 160 0.89 -2.44 14.12
N MET A 161 1.54 -3.41 14.77
CA MET A 161 2.50 -3.13 15.85
C MET A 161 3.68 -2.30 15.37
N LEU A 162 4.28 -2.63 14.22
CA LEU A 162 5.38 -1.83 13.66
C LEU A 162 4.91 -0.39 13.38
N SER A 163 3.80 -0.22 12.65
CA SER A 163 3.25 1.11 12.36
C SER A 163 2.91 1.92 13.61
N ALA A 164 2.27 1.32 14.62
CA ALA A 164 1.92 2.01 15.86
C ALA A 164 3.15 2.45 16.68
N MET A 165 4.24 1.66 16.65
CA MET A 165 5.51 2.04 17.29
C MET A 165 6.23 3.15 16.52
N GLU A 166 6.09 3.21 15.20
CA GLU A 166 6.64 4.27 14.35
C GLU A 166 5.91 5.60 14.59
N ASP A 167 4.57 5.57 14.61
CA ASP A 167 3.72 6.73 14.92
C ASP A 167 3.98 7.31 16.31
N ASP A 168 4.19 6.46 17.33
CA ASP A 168 4.54 6.90 18.68
C ASP A 168 5.93 7.58 18.73
N LEU A 169 6.90 7.09 17.94
CA LEU A 169 8.22 7.68 17.76
C LEU A 169 8.11 9.13 17.22
N PHE A 170 7.34 9.32 16.14
CA PHE A 170 7.11 10.64 15.54
C PHE A 170 6.26 11.57 16.43
N SER A 171 5.30 11.01 17.17
CA SER A 171 4.44 11.75 18.09
C SER A 171 5.15 12.19 19.38
N ASN A 172 6.43 11.85 19.55
CA ASN A 172 7.22 12.03 20.78
C ASN A 172 6.57 11.38 22.03
N ARG A 173 5.65 10.44 21.80
CA ARG A 173 5.04 9.58 22.81
C ARG A 173 5.97 8.39 22.97
N ARG A 174 6.97 8.48 23.86
CA ARG A 174 7.97 7.41 24.06
C ARG A 174 7.40 6.17 24.77
N GLY A 175 6.42 5.52 24.13
CA GLY A 175 5.72 4.33 24.56
C GLY A 175 6.50 3.05 24.24
N ASN A 176 7.69 2.88 24.83
CA ASN A 176 8.52 1.68 24.58
C ASN A 176 7.83 0.36 24.97
N ARG A 177 6.75 0.40 25.77
CA ARG A 177 6.10 -0.80 26.37
C ARG A 177 5.65 -1.85 25.36
N LEU A 178 5.20 -1.46 24.17
CA LEU A 178 4.81 -2.42 23.12
C LEU A 178 6.05 -3.12 22.55
N ARG A 179 7.07 -2.35 22.19
CA ARG A 179 8.37 -2.85 21.71
C ARG A 179 9.04 -3.75 22.73
N ASP A 180 9.13 -3.30 23.98
CA ASP A 180 9.79 -4.02 25.06
C ASP A 180 9.05 -5.35 25.35
N TYR A 181 7.71 -5.38 25.22
CA TYR A 181 6.92 -6.61 25.32
C TYR A 181 7.16 -7.56 24.14
N LEU A 182 7.14 -7.04 22.90
CA LEU A 182 7.42 -7.79 21.68
C LEU A 182 8.81 -8.43 21.69
N VAL A 183 9.81 -7.72 22.23
CA VAL A 183 11.18 -8.24 22.42
C VAL A 183 11.25 -9.23 23.59
N ALA A 184 10.50 -9.03 24.68
CA ALA A 184 10.53 -9.93 25.84
C ALA A 184 9.79 -11.26 25.62
N ASP A 185 8.64 -11.26 24.95
CA ASP A 185 7.79 -12.43 24.77
C ASP A 185 8.34 -13.34 23.65
N ALA A 186 8.82 -14.53 24.03
CA ALA A 186 9.48 -15.45 23.10
C ALA A 186 8.49 -16.13 22.14
N ASP A 187 7.24 -16.31 22.57
CA ASP A 187 6.23 -17.11 21.88
C ASP A 187 5.32 -16.25 20.99
N LEU A 188 5.14 -14.97 21.33
CA LEU A 188 4.33 -14.01 20.55
C LEU A 188 4.68 -13.98 19.05
N MET A 189 5.95 -14.15 18.67
CA MET A 189 6.31 -14.22 17.24
C MET A 189 5.75 -15.48 16.56
N ALA A 190 5.68 -16.62 17.25
CA ALA A 190 5.06 -17.82 16.70
C ALA A 190 3.55 -17.63 16.55
N ASP A 191 2.90 -16.97 17.51
CA ASP A 191 1.48 -16.64 17.45
C ASP A 191 1.17 -15.66 16.30
N LEU A 192 2.05 -14.68 16.04
CA LEU A 192 1.85 -13.65 15.01
C LEU A 192 2.14 -14.12 13.57
N ILE A 193 3.06 -15.05 13.34
CA ILE A 193 3.46 -15.45 11.97
C ILE A 193 3.48 -16.96 11.71
N GLY A 194 3.16 -17.82 12.69
CA GLY A 194 3.30 -19.26 12.56
C GLY A 194 2.43 -19.93 11.49
N SER A 195 1.32 -19.30 11.09
CA SER A 195 0.43 -19.76 10.02
C SER A 195 0.52 -18.93 8.73
N ALA A 196 1.49 -18.01 8.63
CA ALA A 196 1.64 -17.13 7.48
C ALA A 196 2.42 -17.81 6.35
N ASP A 197 2.18 -17.39 5.10
CA ASP A 197 2.97 -17.84 3.96
C ASP A 197 4.36 -17.16 3.91
N LEU A 198 5.24 -17.68 3.07
CA LEU A 198 6.61 -17.21 2.94
C LEU A 198 6.70 -15.76 2.44
N GLU A 199 5.73 -15.29 1.64
CA GLU A 199 5.73 -13.94 1.06
C GLU A 199 5.38 -12.90 2.14
N ILE A 200 4.32 -13.16 2.92
CA ILE A 200 3.92 -12.35 4.06
C ILE A 200 5.04 -12.30 5.12
N VAL A 201 5.64 -13.44 5.49
CA VAL A 201 6.76 -13.48 6.45
C VAL A 201 7.97 -12.72 5.92
N THR A 202 8.26 -12.84 4.62
CA THR A 202 9.33 -12.10 3.93
C THR A 202 9.12 -10.59 4.00
N ASP A 203 7.91 -10.10 3.74
CA ASP A 203 7.60 -8.67 3.80
C ASP A 203 7.59 -8.11 5.21
N LEU A 204 7.10 -8.87 6.19
CA LEU A 204 7.19 -8.51 7.61
C LEU A 204 8.65 -8.47 8.09
N THR A 205 9.50 -9.36 7.58
CA THR A 205 10.95 -9.36 7.86
C THR A 205 11.62 -8.10 7.32
N ARG A 206 11.29 -7.70 6.08
CA ARG A 206 11.78 -6.44 5.47
C ARG A 206 11.29 -5.22 6.25
N ALA A 207 10.02 -5.19 6.64
CA ALA A 207 9.45 -4.11 7.45
C ALA A 207 10.19 -3.98 8.80
N LEU A 208 10.43 -5.09 9.51
CA LEU A 208 11.20 -5.11 10.75
C LEU A 208 12.66 -4.67 10.56
N GLN A 209 13.30 -5.04 9.45
CA GLN A 209 14.67 -4.59 9.14
C GLN A 209 14.75 -3.08 8.93
N LEU A 210 13.79 -2.50 8.19
CA LEU A 210 13.73 -1.09 7.84
C LEU A 210 13.16 -0.20 8.97
N SER A 211 12.42 -0.78 9.92
CA SER A 211 11.74 -0.03 10.98
C SER A 211 12.75 0.70 11.90
N PRO A 212 12.54 2.01 12.17
CA PRO A 212 13.38 2.79 13.07
C PRO A 212 13.15 2.48 14.56
N CYS A 213 12.09 1.75 14.94
CA CYS A 213 11.72 1.55 16.35
C CYS A 213 12.73 0.77 17.19
N PHE A 214 13.66 0.07 16.54
CA PHE A 214 14.68 -0.78 17.15
C PHE A 214 16.07 -0.14 17.01
N ASP A 215 16.33 0.91 17.78
CA ASP A 215 17.66 1.57 17.81
C ASP A 215 18.78 0.61 18.22
N ASP A 216 18.49 -0.35 19.12
CA ASP A 216 19.42 -1.41 19.49
C ASP A 216 19.41 -2.54 18.44
N GLU A 217 20.56 -2.75 17.79
CA GLU A 217 20.76 -3.87 16.87
C GLU A 217 20.50 -5.24 17.53
N ARG A 218 20.73 -5.36 18.84
CA ARG A 218 20.50 -6.61 19.59
C ARG A 218 19.04 -7.01 19.59
N ASP A 219 18.13 -6.07 19.79
CA ASP A 219 16.70 -6.33 19.88
C ASP A 219 16.12 -6.67 18.50
N ARG A 220 16.56 -5.95 17.45
CA ARG A 220 16.27 -6.31 16.05
C ARG A 220 16.78 -7.71 15.70
N ARG A 221 18.04 -8.04 16.04
CA ARG A 221 18.63 -9.38 15.82
C ARG A 221 17.89 -10.48 16.58
N SER A 222 17.43 -10.21 17.81
CA SER A 222 16.64 -11.14 18.62
C SER A 222 15.32 -11.50 17.92
N LEU A 223 14.57 -10.49 17.45
CA LEU A 223 13.32 -10.71 16.71
C LEU A 223 13.54 -11.43 15.38
N LEU A 224 14.53 -11.01 14.59
CA LEU A 224 14.88 -11.69 13.34
C LEU A 224 15.29 -13.16 13.57
N GLY A 225 16.03 -13.45 14.65
CA GLY A 225 16.36 -14.82 15.05
C GLY A 225 15.14 -15.68 15.40
N ARG A 226 14.08 -15.08 15.97
CA ARG A 226 12.80 -15.78 16.20
C ARG A 226 12.06 -16.04 14.90
N ILE A 227 12.00 -15.07 13.99
CA ILE A 227 11.39 -15.26 12.66
C ILE A 227 12.12 -16.39 11.90
N LEU A 228 13.46 -16.40 11.90
CA LEU A 228 14.26 -17.47 11.29
C LEU A 228 13.99 -18.86 11.90
N LYS A 229 13.73 -18.94 13.21
CA LYS A 229 13.38 -20.19 13.87
C LYS A 229 12.02 -20.73 13.43
N ILE A 230 11.07 -19.83 13.11
CA ILE A 230 9.72 -20.17 12.64
C ILE A 230 9.74 -20.49 11.13
N CYS A 231 10.44 -19.68 10.34
CA CYS A 231 10.54 -19.78 8.89
C CYS A 231 12.01 -19.72 8.44
N PRO A 232 12.74 -20.85 8.41
CA PRO A 232 14.17 -20.85 8.02
C PRO A 232 14.42 -20.38 6.57
N ALA A 233 13.41 -20.45 5.69
CA ALA A 233 13.52 -20.06 4.28
C ALA A 233 13.83 -18.57 4.07
N ILE A 234 13.59 -17.70 5.06
CA ILE A 234 13.95 -16.27 5.00
C ILE A 234 15.43 -15.98 5.37
N GLN A 235 16.25 -17.01 5.64
CA GLN A 235 17.68 -16.85 5.94
C GLN A 235 18.47 -15.98 4.96
N PRO A 236 18.29 -16.06 3.62
CA PRO A 236 18.98 -15.17 2.67
C PRO A 236 18.68 -13.68 2.88
N ILE A 237 17.52 -13.35 3.44
CA ILE A 237 17.08 -11.96 3.71
C ILE A 237 17.76 -11.41 4.99
N VAL A 238 18.02 -12.29 5.97
CA VAL A 238 18.50 -11.88 7.31
C VAL A 238 20.01 -11.96 7.44
N SER A 239 20.65 -12.98 6.87
CA SER A 239 22.10 -13.21 7.04
C SER A 239 22.96 -12.13 6.39
N GLY A 240 22.41 -11.29 5.51
CA GLY A 240 23.21 -10.38 4.69
C GLY A 240 24.20 -11.13 3.79
N GLU A 241 23.96 -12.42 3.53
CA GLU A 241 24.63 -13.13 2.46
C GLU A 241 24.35 -12.35 1.19
N GLN A 242 25.42 -11.78 0.63
CA GLN A 242 25.33 -11.03 -0.59
C GLN A 242 24.88 -12.03 -1.67
N VAL A 243 23.59 -11.98 -2.03
CA VAL A 243 23.15 -12.28 -3.40
C VAL A 243 23.82 -11.23 -4.27
N LYS A 244 25.09 -11.49 -4.57
CA LYS A 244 25.98 -10.63 -5.33
C LYS A 244 25.78 -10.88 -6.81
N GLN A 245 24.51 -10.74 -7.22
CA GLN A 245 24.06 -10.50 -8.58
C GLN A 245 22.60 -10.00 -8.50
N ASP A 246 22.49 -8.69 -8.71
CA ASP A 246 21.35 -7.95 -9.25
C ASP A 246 19.93 -8.46 -8.97
N ASN A 247 19.30 -7.84 -7.96
CA ASN A 247 17.88 -7.49 -8.03
C ASN A 247 17.68 -6.12 -8.72
N ALA A 248 18.72 -5.61 -9.38
CA ALA A 248 18.73 -4.39 -10.17
C ALA A 248 18.41 -4.73 -11.64
N LEU A 249 17.28 -4.24 -12.16
CA LEU A 249 16.94 -4.44 -13.57
C LEU A 249 17.74 -3.45 -14.42
N LEU A 250 18.79 -3.93 -15.08
CA LEU A 250 19.56 -3.11 -16.01
C LEU A 250 18.71 -2.78 -17.24
N VAL A 251 18.55 -1.49 -17.55
CA VAL A 251 17.70 -0.99 -18.64
C VAL A 251 18.33 0.22 -19.31
N SER A 252 18.04 0.46 -20.59
CA SER A 252 18.39 1.74 -21.22
C SER A 252 17.68 2.91 -20.52
N TRP A 253 18.31 4.09 -20.58
CA TRP A 253 17.65 5.34 -20.17
C TRP A 253 16.34 5.61 -20.90
N GLU A 254 16.25 5.25 -22.19
CA GLU A 254 15.04 5.40 -23.01
C GLU A 254 13.89 4.52 -22.48
N SER A 255 14.16 3.23 -22.24
CA SER A 255 13.17 2.31 -21.67
C SER A 255 12.74 2.69 -20.26
N LEU A 256 13.67 3.17 -19.43
CA LEU A 256 13.36 3.65 -18.09
C LEU A 256 12.39 4.84 -18.14
N GLU A 257 12.64 5.81 -19.03
CA GLU A 257 11.77 6.97 -19.17
C GLU A 257 10.41 6.61 -19.79
N ARG A 258 10.39 5.68 -20.75
CA ARG A 258 9.16 5.09 -21.31
C ARG A 258 8.28 4.44 -20.24
N ARG A 259 8.85 3.63 -19.34
CA ARG A 259 8.10 3.00 -18.23
C ARG A 259 7.67 4.01 -17.15
N LYS A 260 8.49 5.03 -16.84
CA LYS A 260 8.05 6.13 -15.96
C LYS A 260 6.85 6.87 -16.54
N LYS A 261 6.84 7.12 -17.85
CA LYS A 261 5.72 7.78 -18.55
C LYS A 261 4.45 6.92 -18.53
N GLU A 262 4.57 5.61 -18.77
CA GLU A 262 3.47 4.64 -18.62
C GLU A 262 2.86 4.70 -17.20
N TYR A 263 3.72 4.65 -16.18
CA TYR A 263 3.32 4.77 -14.78
C TYR A 263 2.64 6.12 -14.45
N GLN A 264 3.20 7.24 -14.91
CA GLN A 264 2.60 8.56 -14.73
C GLN A 264 1.23 8.67 -15.40
N GLU A 265 1.03 8.09 -16.59
CA GLU A 265 -0.26 8.05 -17.26
C GLU A 265 -1.28 7.18 -16.50
N LEU A 266 -0.86 6.04 -15.96
CA LEU A 266 -1.72 5.19 -15.12
C LEU A 266 -2.22 5.94 -13.88
N VAL A 267 -1.31 6.59 -13.15
CA VAL A 267 -1.63 7.26 -11.88
C VAL A 267 -2.42 8.56 -12.06
N HIS A 268 -2.00 9.44 -12.98
CA HIS A 268 -2.59 10.78 -13.09
C HIS A 268 -3.77 10.86 -14.05
N LYS A 269 -3.96 9.84 -14.91
CA LYS A 269 -5.00 9.85 -15.95
C LYS A 269 -5.91 8.62 -15.85
N LYS A 270 -5.41 7.41 -16.14
CA LYS A 270 -6.27 6.22 -16.33
C LYS A 270 -7.03 5.81 -15.07
N ILE A 271 -6.38 5.79 -13.89
CA ILE A 271 -7.04 5.44 -12.62
C ILE A 271 -8.08 6.50 -12.20
N PRO A 272 -7.80 7.82 -12.27
CA PRO A 272 -8.81 8.86 -12.08
C PRO A 272 -9.98 8.83 -13.08
N GLU A 273 -9.72 8.54 -14.36
CA GLU A 273 -10.76 8.40 -15.39
C GLU A 273 -11.69 7.22 -15.07
N ASN A 274 -11.14 6.03 -14.84
CA ASN A 274 -11.91 4.85 -14.45
C ASN A 274 -12.68 5.04 -13.12
N SER A 275 -12.13 5.81 -12.18
CA SER A 275 -12.84 6.14 -10.94
C SER A 275 -14.09 7.00 -11.18
N LYS A 276 -14.08 7.89 -12.20
CA LYS A 276 -15.26 8.64 -12.64
C LYS A 276 -16.26 7.74 -13.37
N GLU A 277 -15.79 6.83 -14.22
CA GLU A 277 -16.65 5.84 -14.89
C GLU A 277 -17.43 4.99 -13.87
N ILE A 278 -16.77 4.51 -12.80
CA ILE A 278 -17.44 3.77 -11.72
C ILE A 278 -18.50 4.63 -11.01
N ALA A 279 -18.21 5.91 -10.76
CA ALA A 279 -19.17 6.81 -10.13
C ALA A 279 -20.40 7.08 -11.03
N ILE A 280 -20.18 7.25 -12.34
CA ILE A 280 -21.23 7.38 -13.36
C ILE A 280 -22.04 6.08 -13.45
N ALA A 281 -21.40 4.92 -13.60
CA ALA A 281 -22.05 3.61 -13.66
C ALA A 281 -22.92 3.36 -12.41
N ARG A 282 -22.44 3.75 -11.23
CA ARG A 282 -23.18 3.65 -9.96
C ARG A 282 -24.44 4.53 -9.90
N SER A 283 -24.51 5.60 -10.67
CA SER A 283 -25.67 6.52 -10.69
C SER A 283 -26.90 5.97 -11.40
N TYR A 284 -26.75 4.92 -12.22
CA TYR A 284 -27.85 4.33 -13.00
C TYR A 284 -28.74 3.35 -12.19
N GLY A 285 -28.59 3.29 -10.86
CA GLY A 285 -29.51 2.55 -9.99
C GLY A 285 -29.07 1.12 -9.70
N ASP A 286 -29.68 0.13 -10.36
CA ASP A 286 -29.55 -1.28 -9.96
C ASP A 286 -28.18 -1.87 -10.27
N LEU A 287 -27.33 -1.96 -9.24
CA LEU A 287 -25.96 -2.46 -9.33
C LEU A 287 -25.86 -3.98 -9.54
N ALA A 288 -26.95 -4.73 -9.32
CA ALA A 288 -26.92 -6.19 -9.41
C ALA A 288 -26.87 -6.68 -10.87
N GLU A 289 -27.54 -5.98 -11.79
CA GLU A 289 -27.56 -6.30 -13.23
C GLU A 289 -26.65 -5.40 -14.08
N ASN A 290 -26.23 -4.23 -13.57
CA ASN A 290 -25.40 -3.28 -14.31
C ASN A 290 -24.04 -3.88 -14.75
N HIS A 291 -23.91 -4.13 -16.05
CA HIS A 291 -22.73 -4.74 -16.67
C HIS A 291 -21.55 -3.76 -16.74
N GLU A 292 -21.84 -2.48 -17.01
CA GLU A 292 -20.89 -1.38 -17.08
C GLU A 292 -20.16 -1.17 -15.75
N TYR A 293 -20.89 -1.24 -14.63
CA TYR A 293 -20.33 -1.17 -13.28
C TYR A 293 -19.37 -2.33 -12.99
N LYS A 294 -19.75 -3.56 -13.37
CA LYS A 294 -18.91 -4.76 -13.20
C LYS A 294 -17.64 -4.67 -14.07
N ALA A 295 -17.77 -4.26 -15.33
CA ALA A 295 -16.65 -4.07 -16.24
C ALA A 295 -15.70 -2.97 -15.75
N ALA A 296 -16.23 -1.82 -15.34
CA ALA A 296 -15.43 -0.73 -14.79
C ALA A 296 -14.70 -1.12 -13.50
N LYS A 297 -15.29 -2.00 -12.67
CA LYS A 297 -14.66 -2.56 -11.47
C LYS A 297 -13.54 -3.55 -11.74
N GLU A 298 -13.69 -4.44 -12.72
CA GLU A 298 -12.59 -5.33 -13.11
C GLU A 298 -11.46 -4.53 -13.77
N MET A 299 -11.78 -3.51 -14.59
CA MET A 299 -10.78 -2.59 -15.14
C MET A 299 -10.03 -1.84 -14.03
N GLN A 300 -10.70 -1.43 -12.95
CA GLN A 300 -10.04 -0.81 -11.79
C GLN A 300 -9.01 -1.75 -11.15
N LYS A 301 -9.35 -3.03 -11.00
CA LYS A 301 -8.45 -4.06 -10.46
C LYS A 301 -7.23 -4.26 -11.36
N LEU A 302 -7.43 -4.37 -12.68
CA LEU A 302 -6.33 -4.49 -13.65
C LEU A 302 -5.41 -3.26 -13.64
N LEU A 303 -5.97 -2.05 -13.58
CA LEU A 303 -5.18 -0.81 -13.49
C LEU A 303 -4.37 -0.71 -12.20
N LEU A 304 -4.93 -1.12 -11.06
CA LEU A 304 -4.23 -1.13 -9.76
C LEU A 304 -3.15 -2.20 -9.69
N GLN A 305 -3.41 -3.39 -10.23
CA GLN A 305 -2.39 -4.44 -10.36
C GLN A 305 -1.23 -3.96 -11.23
N ARG A 306 -1.52 -3.41 -12.42
CA ARG A 306 -0.49 -2.88 -13.32
C ARG A 306 0.32 -1.73 -12.72
N LYS A 307 -0.33 -0.89 -11.89
CA LYS A 307 0.36 0.15 -11.11
C LYS A 307 1.38 -0.48 -10.14
N ALA A 308 0.98 -1.47 -9.36
CA ALA A 308 1.84 -2.12 -8.38
C ALA A 308 3.03 -2.87 -9.02
N GLU A 309 2.77 -3.57 -10.14
CA GLU A 309 3.82 -4.18 -10.98
C GLU A 309 4.86 -3.16 -11.43
N LEU A 310 4.42 -2.02 -11.99
CA LEU A 310 5.31 -0.95 -12.45
C LEU A 310 6.05 -0.23 -11.31
N GLU A 311 5.42 -0.03 -10.15
CA GLU A 311 6.11 0.53 -8.97
C GLU A 311 7.25 -0.38 -8.52
N LEU A 312 7.01 -1.69 -8.46
CA LEU A 312 8.01 -2.68 -8.10
C LEU A 312 9.14 -2.74 -9.14
N GLU A 313 8.79 -2.84 -10.43
CA GLU A 313 9.72 -2.83 -11.57
C GLU A 313 10.60 -1.57 -11.58
N LEU A 314 10.01 -0.38 -11.45
CA LEU A 314 10.72 0.90 -11.45
C LEU A 314 11.63 1.07 -10.23
N SER A 315 11.27 0.54 -9.04
CA SER A 315 12.13 0.60 -7.85
C SER A 315 13.45 -0.18 -8.04
N ARG A 316 13.39 -1.26 -8.83
CA ARG A 316 14.53 -2.14 -9.14
C ARG A 316 15.34 -1.66 -10.33
N ALA A 317 14.75 -0.91 -11.26
CA ALA A 317 15.41 -0.51 -12.49
C ALA A 317 16.62 0.42 -12.29
N ARG A 318 17.67 0.21 -13.09
CA ARG A 318 18.88 1.03 -13.14
C ARG A 318 19.18 1.38 -14.60
N GLY A 319 19.14 2.67 -14.91
CA GLY A 319 19.40 3.20 -16.24
C GLY A 319 20.89 3.15 -16.60
N THR A 320 21.19 2.76 -17.83
CA THR A 320 22.52 2.83 -18.43
C THR A 320 22.44 3.25 -19.90
N ASP A 321 23.55 3.71 -20.47
CA ASP A 321 23.74 3.89 -21.91
C ASP A 321 24.50 2.72 -22.57
N PHE A 322 24.95 1.74 -21.76
CA PHE A 322 25.75 0.58 -22.14
C PHE A 322 27.15 0.90 -22.70
N SER A 323 27.67 2.11 -22.48
CA SER A 323 28.96 2.55 -23.01
C SER A 323 30.19 1.82 -22.46
N ASP A 324 30.08 1.17 -21.30
CA ASP A 324 31.14 0.39 -20.66
C ASP A 324 31.45 -0.96 -21.34
N ALA A 325 30.64 -1.39 -22.31
CA ALA A 325 30.80 -2.68 -22.98
C ALA A 325 32.05 -2.72 -23.88
N THR A 326 33.03 -3.58 -23.56
CA THR A 326 34.31 -3.67 -24.30
C THR A 326 34.23 -4.49 -25.59
N GLY A 327 33.26 -5.42 -25.67
CA GLY A 327 33.15 -6.38 -26.78
C GLY A 327 34.11 -7.58 -26.72
N GLU A 328 34.86 -7.77 -25.61
CA GLU A 328 35.73 -8.94 -25.42
C GLU A 328 34.98 -10.24 -25.16
N THR A 329 33.82 -10.13 -24.51
CA THR A 329 32.88 -11.21 -24.17
C THR A 329 31.46 -10.71 -24.39
N VAL A 330 30.51 -11.62 -24.54
CA VAL A 330 29.10 -11.25 -24.59
C VAL A 330 28.66 -10.69 -23.24
N SER A 331 28.15 -9.47 -23.24
CA SER A 331 27.59 -8.78 -22.07
C SER A 331 26.38 -7.94 -22.48
N PRO A 332 25.57 -7.43 -21.52
CA PRO A 332 24.66 -6.33 -21.82
C PRO A 332 25.45 -5.17 -22.45
N GLY A 333 24.92 -4.60 -23.53
CA GLY A 333 25.63 -3.60 -24.33
C GLY A 333 26.46 -4.15 -25.48
N THR A 334 26.28 -5.41 -25.89
CA THR A 334 27.03 -5.99 -27.03
C THR A 334 26.13 -6.37 -28.20
N ILE A 335 26.67 -6.26 -29.41
CA ILE A 335 26.15 -6.84 -30.64
C ILE A 335 26.91 -8.13 -30.89
N VAL A 336 26.20 -9.25 -30.97
CA VAL A 336 26.76 -10.59 -31.13
C VAL A 336 26.28 -11.16 -32.47
N GLN A 337 27.21 -11.61 -33.30
CA GLN A 337 26.92 -12.31 -34.54
C GLN A 337 27.17 -13.80 -34.33
N ILE A 338 26.17 -14.64 -34.60
CA ILE A 338 26.26 -16.11 -34.45
C ILE A 338 25.92 -16.80 -35.76
N THR A 339 26.57 -17.94 -36.04
CA THR A 339 26.30 -18.77 -37.22
C THR A 339 25.91 -20.17 -36.79
N GLU A 340 24.77 -20.67 -37.29
CA GLU A 340 24.33 -22.06 -37.12
C GLU A 340 25.25 -22.99 -37.93
N LEU A 341 25.92 -23.92 -37.25
CA LEU A 341 26.96 -24.76 -37.87
C LEU A 341 26.40 -25.79 -38.86
N ASP A 342 25.14 -26.19 -38.70
CA ASP A 342 24.50 -27.23 -39.51
C ASP A 342 23.85 -26.67 -40.80
N THR A 343 23.55 -25.36 -40.84
CA THR A 343 22.90 -24.68 -41.99
C THR A 343 23.77 -23.59 -42.64
N GLY A 344 24.75 -23.05 -41.91
CA GLY A 344 25.50 -21.85 -42.29
C GLY A 344 24.70 -20.55 -42.18
N HIS A 345 23.49 -20.57 -41.60
CA HIS A 345 22.70 -19.36 -41.40
C HIS A 345 23.32 -18.47 -40.33
N THR A 346 23.40 -17.16 -40.58
CA THR A 346 24.04 -16.19 -39.66
C THR A 346 23.02 -15.18 -39.18
N GLU A 347 22.94 -15.01 -37.86
CA GLU A 347 22.04 -14.10 -37.15
C GLU A 347 22.85 -13.08 -36.36
N THR A 348 22.25 -11.94 -36.03
CA THR A 348 22.90 -10.86 -35.29
C THR A 348 21.93 -10.28 -34.27
N PHE A 349 22.37 -10.24 -33.01
CA PHE A 349 21.57 -9.82 -31.87
C PHE A 349 22.25 -8.69 -31.10
N ALA A 350 21.50 -7.64 -30.78
CA ALA A 350 21.92 -6.64 -29.81
C ALA A 350 21.37 -7.00 -28.44
N ILE A 351 22.24 -7.34 -27.49
CA ILE A 351 21.87 -7.77 -26.14
C ILE A 351 21.83 -6.54 -25.23
N LEU A 352 20.64 -6.02 -24.96
CA LEU A 352 20.39 -4.84 -24.13
C LEU A 352 19.61 -5.20 -22.85
N GLY A 353 19.02 -4.20 -22.19
CA GLY A 353 18.41 -4.33 -20.87
C GLY A 353 17.09 -5.11 -20.81
N ALA A 354 16.51 -5.19 -19.61
CA ALA A 354 15.30 -5.95 -19.30
C ALA A 354 14.07 -5.52 -20.13
N TRP A 355 14.00 -4.26 -20.54
CA TRP A 355 12.86 -3.67 -21.24
C TRP A 355 13.17 -3.24 -22.67
N ASP A 356 14.40 -3.49 -23.15
CA ASP A 356 14.91 -2.94 -24.41
C ASP A 356 14.66 -3.86 -25.63
N SER A 357 13.94 -4.97 -25.46
CA SER A 357 13.67 -5.90 -26.55
C SER A 357 12.85 -5.26 -27.68
N ASP A 358 13.39 -5.37 -28.89
CA ASP A 358 12.81 -4.92 -30.16
C ASP A 358 13.22 -5.96 -31.23
N PRO A 359 12.41 -7.01 -31.44
CA PRO A 359 12.73 -8.09 -32.38
C PRO A 359 12.86 -7.62 -33.82
N GLU A 360 12.14 -6.56 -34.24
CA GLU A 360 12.22 -6.00 -35.59
C GLU A 360 13.60 -5.37 -35.86
N ARG A 361 14.29 -4.91 -34.80
CA ARG A 361 15.65 -4.37 -34.84
C ARG A 361 16.73 -5.37 -34.40
N GLY A 362 16.37 -6.63 -34.16
CA GLY A 362 17.29 -7.65 -33.65
C GLY A 362 17.76 -7.39 -32.21
N VAL A 363 17.05 -6.56 -31.44
CA VAL A 363 17.39 -6.25 -30.05
C VAL A 363 16.69 -7.25 -29.12
N VAL A 364 17.47 -7.94 -28.30
CA VAL A 364 17.00 -8.91 -27.32
C VAL A 364 17.36 -8.48 -25.90
N SER A 365 16.49 -8.78 -24.94
CA SER A 365 16.83 -8.59 -23.54
C SER A 365 17.94 -9.55 -23.12
N TYR A 366 18.85 -9.09 -22.27
CA TYR A 366 19.79 -9.95 -21.56
C TYR A 366 19.12 -11.07 -20.77
N LEU A 367 17.85 -10.93 -20.38
CA LEU A 367 17.05 -11.95 -19.69
C LEU A 367 16.45 -13.02 -20.63
N SER A 368 16.57 -12.86 -21.95
CA SER A 368 16.07 -13.87 -22.90
C SER A 368 16.92 -15.15 -22.87
N PRO A 369 16.33 -16.34 -23.12
CA PRO A 369 17.07 -17.60 -23.11
C PRO A 369 18.29 -17.62 -24.04
N ILE A 370 18.16 -17.02 -25.24
CA ILE A 370 19.26 -16.90 -26.20
C ILE A 370 20.37 -15.98 -25.69
N ALA A 371 20.04 -14.82 -25.11
CA ALA A 371 21.06 -13.93 -24.55
C ALA A 371 21.76 -14.56 -23.35
N GLN A 372 21.02 -15.21 -22.45
CA GLN A 372 21.57 -15.93 -21.30
C GLN A 372 22.54 -17.05 -21.72
N ALA A 373 22.18 -17.84 -22.74
CA ALA A 373 23.06 -18.88 -23.28
C ALA A 373 24.31 -18.33 -24.01
N LEU A 374 24.28 -17.08 -24.45
CA LEU A 374 25.43 -16.40 -25.06
C LEU A 374 26.32 -15.68 -24.04
N MET A 375 25.83 -15.34 -22.83
CA MET A 375 26.56 -14.51 -21.86
C MET A 375 27.94 -15.05 -21.49
N GLY A 376 28.93 -14.15 -21.45
CA GLY A 376 30.31 -14.46 -21.06
C GLY A 376 31.14 -15.19 -22.12
N HIS A 377 30.53 -15.71 -23.18
CA HIS A 377 31.24 -16.36 -24.29
C HIS A 377 32.04 -15.37 -25.15
N LYS A 378 32.99 -15.91 -25.91
CA LYS A 378 33.97 -15.16 -26.72
C LYS A 378 33.84 -15.44 -28.22
N PRO A 379 34.39 -14.59 -29.10
CA PRO A 379 34.47 -14.89 -30.53
C PRO A 379 35.27 -16.18 -30.76
N GLY A 380 34.72 -17.08 -31.56
CA GLY A 380 35.24 -18.43 -31.81
C GLY A 380 34.62 -19.54 -30.95
N ASP A 381 33.90 -19.22 -29.87
CA ASP A 381 33.24 -20.22 -29.04
C ASP A 381 32.08 -20.91 -29.80
N GLU A 382 31.95 -22.22 -29.61
CA GLU A 382 30.80 -23.01 -30.06
C GLU A 382 29.89 -23.34 -28.87
N LEU A 383 28.58 -23.12 -29.03
CA LEU A 383 27.56 -23.38 -28.03
C LEU A 383 26.40 -24.19 -28.61
N VAL A 384 25.68 -24.89 -27.73
CA VAL A 384 24.46 -25.64 -28.07
C VAL A 384 23.26 -24.90 -27.49
N LEU A 385 22.33 -24.47 -28.34
CA LEU A 385 21.06 -23.91 -27.92
C LEU A 385 20.00 -25.01 -27.94
N GLU A 386 19.34 -25.21 -26.80
CA GLU A 386 18.16 -26.06 -26.71
C GLU A 386 16.93 -25.27 -27.16
N LEU A 387 16.28 -25.73 -28.22
CA LEU A 387 15.06 -25.15 -28.77
C LEU A 387 13.94 -26.19 -28.67
N GLU A 388 12.68 -25.74 -28.76
CA GLU A 388 11.49 -26.61 -28.68
C GLU A 388 11.49 -27.78 -29.67
N HIS A 389 12.25 -27.64 -30.77
CA HIS A 389 12.35 -28.61 -31.86
C HIS A 389 13.70 -29.34 -31.94
N GLY A 390 14.51 -29.27 -30.87
CA GLY A 390 15.79 -29.98 -30.74
C GLY A 390 16.99 -29.07 -30.41
N GLN A 391 18.17 -29.68 -30.32
CA GLN A 391 19.43 -28.97 -30.08
C GLN A 391 20.02 -28.46 -31.40
N LYS A 392 20.39 -27.17 -31.44
CA LYS A 392 21.13 -26.54 -32.55
C LYS A 392 22.50 -26.08 -32.08
N ARG A 393 23.51 -26.17 -32.95
CA ARG A 393 24.88 -25.73 -32.66
C ARG A 393 25.19 -24.42 -33.35
N TYR A 394 25.69 -23.45 -32.59
CA TYR A 394 26.06 -22.12 -33.07
C TYR A 394 27.51 -21.82 -32.74
N ARG A 395 28.19 -21.05 -33.60
CA ARG A 395 29.48 -20.42 -33.27
C ARG A 395 29.30 -18.91 -33.16
N ILE A 396 29.96 -18.28 -32.20
CA ILE A 396 30.05 -16.82 -32.13
C ILE A 396 31.14 -16.35 -33.10
N GLU A 397 30.77 -15.58 -34.11
CA GLU A 397 31.70 -15.08 -35.12
C GLU A 397 32.31 -13.73 -34.71
N THR A 398 31.48 -12.77 -34.28
CA THR A 398 31.97 -11.47 -33.81
C THR A 398 31.16 -10.94 -32.62
N ILE A 399 31.83 -10.17 -31.76
CA ILE A 399 31.23 -9.38 -30.69
C ILE A 399 31.71 -7.94 -30.86
N LYS A 400 30.80 -6.97 -30.74
CA LYS A 400 31.09 -5.53 -30.85
C LYS A 400 30.35 -4.76 -29.76
N PRO A 401 30.89 -3.65 -29.23
CA PRO A 401 30.12 -2.73 -28.39
C PRO A 401 28.89 -2.20 -29.12
N TRP A 402 27.76 -2.10 -28.42
CA TRP A 402 26.59 -1.37 -28.90
C TRP A 402 26.90 0.12 -28.97
N ASN A 403 26.59 0.75 -30.10
CA ASN A 403 26.70 2.19 -30.27
C ASN A 403 25.41 2.72 -30.89
N GLN A 404 24.74 3.62 -30.18
CA GLN A 404 23.48 4.25 -30.61
C GLN A 404 23.58 4.96 -31.97
N ALA A 405 24.79 5.30 -32.42
CA ALA A 405 25.00 5.90 -33.74
C ALA A 405 24.85 4.94 -34.94
N GLN A 406 24.70 3.61 -34.71
CA GLN A 406 24.61 2.62 -35.80
C GLN A 406 23.18 2.22 -36.21
N THR A 407 22.14 2.69 -35.51
CA THR A 407 20.73 2.41 -35.86
C THR A 407 20.18 3.38 -36.92
N ALA A 408 20.94 3.59 -38.00
CA ALA A 408 20.35 4.00 -39.27
C ALA A 408 19.63 2.77 -39.87
N PRO A 409 18.47 2.92 -40.54
CA PRO A 409 17.79 1.78 -41.15
C PRO A 409 18.70 1.11 -42.16
N VAL A 410 18.70 -0.23 -42.17
CA VAL A 410 19.34 -1.04 -43.21
C VAL A 410 18.81 -0.54 -44.57
N PRO A 411 19.68 -0.18 -45.54
CA PRO A 411 19.21 0.20 -46.85
C PRO A 411 18.46 -0.99 -47.46
N GLU A 412 17.26 -0.74 -47.99
CA GLU A 412 16.44 -1.79 -48.62
C GLU A 412 17.28 -2.60 -49.62
N PRO A 413 17.12 -3.94 -49.67
CA PRO A 413 17.79 -4.74 -50.68
C PRO A 413 17.41 -4.22 -52.06
N ALA A 414 18.42 -3.84 -52.84
CA ALA A 414 18.23 -3.16 -54.12
C ALA A 414 17.24 -3.92 -55.01
N GLN A 415 16.13 -3.26 -55.35
CA GLN A 415 15.12 -3.85 -56.24
C GLN A 415 15.78 -4.21 -57.59
N PRO A 416 15.46 -5.39 -58.16
CA PRO A 416 16.10 -5.84 -59.39
C PRO A 416 15.77 -4.89 -60.54
N VAL A 417 16.81 -4.49 -61.27
CA VAL A 417 16.72 -3.59 -62.43
C VAL A 417 15.77 -4.18 -63.47
N GLN A 418 14.58 -3.57 -63.63
CA GLN A 418 13.71 -3.87 -64.75
C GLN A 418 14.34 -3.34 -66.04
N GLN A 419 14.44 -4.22 -67.04
CA GLN A 419 15.02 -3.90 -68.33
C GLN A 419 14.04 -3.11 -69.19
N THR A 420 14.59 -2.08 -69.82
CA THR A 420 14.17 -1.34 -71.01
C THR A 420 12.91 -1.81 -71.76
N GLU A 421 11.99 -0.88 -72.01
CA GLU A 421 11.25 -0.80 -73.27
C GLU A 421 10.97 0.67 -73.63
N LEU A 422 11.06 0.98 -74.93
CA LEU A 422 10.98 2.30 -75.56
C LEU A 422 10.48 2.07 -77.01
N PRO A 423 9.85 3.03 -77.69
CA PRO A 423 8.62 3.73 -77.30
C PRO A 423 7.56 3.63 -78.42
N GLU A 424 6.29 3.93 -78.16
CA GLU A 424 5.33 4.24 -79.26
C GLU A 424 4.59 5.57 -79.05
N THR A 425 4.37 6.23 -80.18
CA THR A 425 4.12 7.66 -80.33
C THR A 425 2.65 8.06 -80.45
N GLU A 426 2.42 9.31 -79.98
CA GLU A 426 1.37 10.26 -80.40
C GLU A 426 -0.06 10.02 -79.88
N HIS A 427 -0.98 11.01 -79.88
CA HIS A 427 -1.06 12.24 -80.71
C HIS A 427 -1.48 13.52 -79.94
N HIS A 428 -1.51 14.64 -80.69
CA HIS A 428 -1.97 16.00 -80.31
C HIS A 428 -3.47 16.07 -79.88
N THR A 429 -3.97 17.12 -79.20
CA THR A 429 -4.15 18.47 -79.79
C THR A 429 -4.32 19.62 -78.75
N GLN A 430 -3.92 20.82 -79.18
CA GLN A 430 -3.87 22.11 -78.47
C GLN A 430 -5.25 22.80 -78.34
N THR A 431 -5.40 23.79 -77.43
CA THR A 431 -5.59 25.24 -77.76
C THR A 431 -6.01 26.14 -76.57
N THR A 432 -5.57 27.40 -76.64
CA THR A 432 -5.92 28.63 -75.86
C THR A 432 -5.62 29.84 -76.78
N PRO A 433 -5.93 31.15 -76.51
CA PRO A 433 -6.56 31.83 -75.36
C PRO A 433 -7.62 32.94 -75.76
N HIS A 434 -7.78 34.00 -74.93
CA HIS A 434 -8.50 35.32 -75.12
C HIS A 434 -10.03 35.40 -74.81
N ASP A 435 -10.66 36.51 -74.36
CA ASP A 435 -10.25 37.75 -73.61
C ASP A 435 -11.50 38.65 -73.24
N VAL A 436 -11.29 39.70 -72.43
CA VAL A 436 -12.04 40.99 -72.24
C VAL A 436 -13.37 41.16 -71.43
N THR A 437 -13.35 42.15 -70.51
CA THR A 437 -14.44 43.03 -69.95
C THR A 437 -15.50 42.47 -68.97
N GLY A 438 -16.02 43.23 -67.97
CA GLY A 438 -15.96 44.69 -67.71
C GLY A 438 -16.21 45.15 -66.23
N GLN A 439 -16.65 46.40 -66.02
CA GLN A 439 -16.35 47.23 -64.81
C GLN A 439 -17.37 47.34 -63.65
N LEU A 440 -16.80 47.61 -62.46
CA LEU A 440 -17.22 48.33 -61.22
C LEU A 440 -18.36 49.41 -61.31
N PRO A 441 -19.07 49.76 -60.21
CA PRO A 441 -18.51 50.53 -59.07
C PRO A 441 -19.02 50.27 -57.61
N GLN A 442 -18.44 51.04 -56.66
CA GLN A 442 -18.56 51.05 -55.18
C GLN A 442 -19.78 51.84 -54.61
N PRO A 443 -19.96 52.19 -53.29
CA PRO A 443 -19.20 51.94 -52.03
C PRO A 443 -20.00 51.59 -50.72
N VAL A 444 -19.23 51.47 -49.62
CA VAL A 444 -19.51 51.34 -48.14
C VAL A 444 -20.34 52.51 -47.49
N PRO A 445 -20.65 52.57 -46.16
CA PRO A 445 -20.66 51.57 -45.04
C PRO A 445 -21.87 51.66 -44.03
N ALA A 446 -21.79 50.88 -42.93
CA ALA A 446 -22.07 51.25 -41.51
C ALA A 446 -23.33 50.74 -40.75
N SER A 447 -23.09 50.16 -39.54
CA SER A 447 -23.91 50.14 -38.29
C SER A 447 -25.38 49.61 -38.34
N ASP A 448 -26.00 49.09 -37.27
CA ASP A 448 -25.71 49.07 -35.82
C ASP A 448 -26.37 47.87 -35.09
N SER A 449 -25.92 47.60 -33.86
CA SER A 449 -26.58 47.02 -32.66
C SER A 449 -27.95 46.30 -32.72
N THR A 450 -28.09 45.20 -31.96
CA THR A 450 -29.00 45.16 -30.78
C THR A 450 -28.80 43.95 -29.86
N GLU A 451 -28.94 44.18 -28.54
CA GLU A 451 -28.97 43.17 -27.47
C GLU A 451 -30.34 42.46 -27.35
N SER A 452 -30.38 41.31 -26.67
CA SER A 452 -31.39 41.09 -25.61
C SER A 452 -31.02 39.98 -24.61
N LYS A 453 -31.60 40.09 -23.40
CA LYS A 453 -31.21 39.43 -22.15
C LYS A 453 -31.97 38.12 -21.84
N SER A 454 -31.30 37.26 -21.06
CA SER A 454 -31.68 36.64 -19.76
C SER A 454 -33.18 36.70 -19.32
N PRO A 455 -33.71 35.72 -18.54
CA PRO A 455 -33.22 35.50 -17.17
C PRO A 455 -33.32 34.09 -16.51
N GLN A 456 -32.57 33.97 -15.40
CA GLN A 456 -32.74 33.06 -14.24
C GLN A 456 -33.89 33.57 -13.31
N PRO A 457 -34.20 33.03 -12.11
CA PRO A 457 -33.56 31.95 -11.33
C PRO A 457 -34.54 30.86 -10.81
N ASP A 458 -34.01 29.77 -10.24
CA ASP A 458 -33.89 29.53 -8.78
C ASP A 458 -32.81 28.45 -8.52
#